data_AF-A0A945NVZ1-F1
#
_entry.id   AF-A0A945NVZ1-F1
#
_cell.length_a   1.000
_cell.length_b   1.000
_cell.length_c   1.000
_cell.angle_alpha   90.00
_cell.angle_beta   90.00
_cell.angle_gamma   90.00
#
_symmetry.space_group_name_H-M   'P 1'
#
loop_
_entity.id
_entity.type
_entity.pdbx_description
1 polymer ?
#
loop_
_entity_poly.entity_id
_entity_poly.type
_entity_poly.pdbx_seq_one_letter_code
_entity_poly.pdbx_strand_id
1 'polypeptide(L)'
;MVVNVASTPVPEAGAADTSDSTRQFLRHVMVVGGTLREWNDLGEQRWAHRVETLGAIVGQAGASYLTLRAFEPGDDAVEQDWWERQIGNCHVMIDPCGDGRDRFAAAMRRLDPADPVNEATVAEALYAPADCEPDLILVLGEPNRLPPSLVWELAYGELVFVPLSWDELAADHVVDAIADFAKRERRFGGLDETDESIG
;
A
#
# COMPACT_ATOMS: atom_id res chain seq x y z
N MET A 1 56.59 -24.92 37.14
CA MET A 1 56.10 -23.56 37.41
C MET A 1 55.56 -23.01 36.10
N VAL A 2 54.28 -22.66 36.08
CA VAL A 2 53.44 -22.56 34.88
C VAL A 2 53.89 -21.40 33.98
N VAL A 3 54.11 -21.66 32.70
CA VAL A 3 54.38 -20.66 31.67
C VAL A 3 53.02 -20.25 31.10
N ASN A 4 52.61 -18.99 31.34
CA ASN A 4 51.35 -18.45 30.84
C ASN A 4 51.57 -17.85 29.45
N VAL A 5 50.92 -18.42 28.43
CA VAL A 5 50.97 -17.96 27.04
C VAL A 5 49.90 -16.88 26.86
N ALA A 6 50.31 -15.67 26.48
CA ALA A 6 49.40 -14.58 26.17
C ALA A 6 48.66 -14.84 24.84
N SER A 7 47.33 -14.91 24.90
CA SER A 7 46.47 -15.01 23.71
C SER A 7 46.29 -13.64 23.06
N THR A 8 46.64 -13.52 21.79
CA THR A 8 46.36 -12.37 20.92
C THR A 8 44.85 -12.31 20.62
N PRO A 9 44.19 -11.14 20.66
CA PRO A 9 42.80 -11.04 20.21
C PRO A 9 42.70 -11.18 18.68
N VAL A 10 41.72 -11.97 18.25
CA VAL A 10 41.29 -12.12 16.84
C VAL A 10 40.61 -10.82 16.41
N PRO A 11 40.87 -10.26 15.21
CA PRO A 11 40.16 -9.08 14.75
C PRO A 11 38.70 -9.45 14.47
N GLU A 12 37.78 -8.76 15.14
CA GLU A 12 36.35 -8.84 14.85
C GLU A 12 36.09 -8.39 13.40
N ALA A 13 35.32 -9.20 12.68
CA ALA A 13 34.86 -8.89 11.34
C ALA A 13 34.13 -7.54 11.36
N GLY A 14 34.69 -6.57 10.63
CA GLY A 14 34.13 -5.23 10.50
C GLY A 14 32.66 -5.30 10.09
N ALA A 15 31.82 -4.65 10.89
CA ALA A 15 30.41 -4.44 10.65
C ALA A 15 30.21 -3.92 9.22
N ALA A 16 29.32 -4.59 8.48
CA ALA A 16 28.79 -4.06 7.25
C ALA A 16 28.15 -2.70 7.55
N ASP A 17 28.52 -1.71 6.75
CA ASP A 17 28.04 -0.33 6.77
C ASP A 17 26.50 -0.31 6.64
N THR A 18 25.79 -0.13 7.76
CA THR A 18 24.32 -0.06 7.84
C THR A 18 23.82 1.38 7.69
N SER A 19 24.35 2.14 6.73
CA SER A 19 23.88 3.50 6.44
C SER A 19 23.12 3.55 5.09
N ASP A 20 21.96 2.90 5.02
CA ASP A 20 20.89 3.26 4.07
C ASP A 20 19.53 2.71 4.55
N SER A 21 19.18 2.93 5.82
CA SER A 21 17.93 2.43 6.44
C SER A 21 16.71 3.33 6.20
N THR A 22 16.85 4.40 5.43
CA THR A 22 15.80 5.43 5.28
C THR A 22 14.96 5.25 4.01
N ARG A 23 15.39 4.39 3.07
CA ARG A 23 14.64 4.17 1.83
C ARG A 23 13.56 3.11 2.04
N GLN A 24 12.32 3.56 2.24
CA GLN A 24 11.19 2.65 2.30
C GLN A 24 11.01 1.94 0.95
N PHE A 25 10.96 0.60 1.00
CA PHE A 25 10.69 -0.22 -0.17
C PHE A 25 9.18 -0.24 -0.42
N LEU A 26 8.79 -0.13 -1.70
CA LEU A 26 7.40 -0.29 -2.11
C LEU A 26 6.95 -1.73 -1.86
N ARG A 27 6.00 -1.95 -0.94
CA ARG A 27 5.44 -3.26 -0.57
C ARG A 27 3.98 -3.40 -0.98
N HIS A 28 3.19 -2.34 -0.84
CA HIS A 28 1.75 -2.38 -1.09
C HIS A 28 1.30 -1.15 -1.89
N VAL A 29 0.75 -1.40 -3.08
CA VAL A 29 0.11 -0.40 -3.93
C VAL A 29 -1.40 -0.53 -3.83
N MET A 30 -2.10 0.59 -3.67
CA MET A 30 -3.56 0.64 -3.76
C MET A 30 -3.97 1.52 -4.93
N VAL A 31 -4.91 1.05 -5.76
CA VAL A 31 -5.55 1.87 -6.80
C VAL A 31 -7.01 2.06 -6.44
N VAL A 32 -7.41 3.31 -6.27
CA VAL A 32 -8.75 3.73 -5.88
C VAL A 32 -9.39 4.44 -7.05
N GLY A 33 -10.45 3.88 -7.62
CA GLY A 33 -11.06 4.45 -8.80
C GLY A 33 -12.34 3.76 -9.26
N GLY A 34 -13.22 4.55 -9.88
CA GLY A 34 -14.49 4.10 -10.42
C GLY A 34 -15.50 3.62 -9.36
N THR A 35 -16.65 3.21 -9.85
CA THR A 35 -17.76 2.62 -9.12
C THR A 35 -17.90 1.14 -9.51
N LEU A 36 -18.66 0.36 -8.74
CA LEU A 36 -18.90 -1.06 -9.07
C LEU A 36 -19.61 -1.23 -10.42
N ARG A 37 -20.44 -0.25 -10.81
CA ARG A 37 -21.05 -0.18 -12.14
C ARG A 37 -19.99 -0.05 -13.24
N GLU A 38 -19.08 0.90 -13.12
CA GLU A 38 -18.00 1.06 -14.10
C GLU A 38 -17.08 -0.16 -14.18
N TRP A 39 -16.82 -0.82 -13.04
CA TRP A 39 -16.08 -2.08 -13.00
C TRP A 39 -16.81 -3.18 -13.76
N ASN A 40 -18.12 -3.31 -13.56
CA ASN A 40 -18.96 -4.27 -14.25
C ASN A 40 -19.07 -3.96 -15.75
N ASP A 41 -19.18 -2.70 -16.14
CA ASP A 41 -19.33 -2.25 -17.52
C ASP A 41 -18.07 -2.50 -18.38
N LEU A 42 -16.91 -2.73 -17.76
CA LEU A 42 -15.75 -3.26 -18.48
C LEU A 42 -16.01 -4.64 -19.07
N GLY A 43 -16.81 -5.47 -18.40
CA GLY A 43 -17.01 -6.87 -18.75
C GLY A 43 -15.82 -7.74 -18.37
N GLU A 44 -16.10 -9.04 -18.21
CA GLU A 44 -15.22 -10.03 -17.59
C GLU A 44 -13.81 -10.09 -18.22
N GLN A 45 -13.71 -10.09 -19.55
CA GLN A 45 -12.43 -10.20 -20.24
C GLN A 45 -11.52 -8.99 -20.03
N ARG A 46 -12.08 -7.77 -20.16
CA ARG A 46 -11.29 -6.54 -19.95
C ARG A 46 -10.93 -6.38 -18.49
N TRP A 47 -11.84 -6.72 -17.58
CA TRP A 47 -11.59 -6.73 -16.15
C TRP A 47 -10.46 -7.69 -15.77
N ALA A 48 -10.52 -8.95 -16.20
CA ALA A 48 -9.48 -9.94 -15.93
C ALA A 48 -8.12 -9.50 -16.49
N HIS A 49 -8.09 -9.03 -17.74
CA HIS A 49 -6.86 -8.53 -18.36
C HIS A 49 -6.27 -7.33 -17.61
N ARG A 50 -7.11 -6.40 -17.14
CA ARG A 50 -6.66 -5.25 -16.33
C ARG A 50 -6.04 -5.73 -15.02
N VAL A 51 -6.73 -6.59 -14.27
CA VAL A 51 -6.21 -7.10 -12.99
C VAL A 51 -4.87 -7.81 -13.17
N GLU A 52 -4.75 -8.66 -14.20
CA GLU A 52 -3.50 -9.35 -14.53
C GLU A 52 -2.37 -8.38 -14.89
N THR A 53 -2.66 -7.37 -15.72
CA THR A 53 -1.68 -6.38 -16.15
C THR A 53 -1.19 -5.53 -14.98
N LEU A 54 -2.11 -5.02 -14.16
CA LEU A 54 -1.77 -4.19 -13.01
C LEU A 54 -0.99 -4.99 -11.96
N GLY A 55 -1.43 -6.22 -11.65
CA GLY A 55 -0.73 -7.10 -10.71
C GLY A 55 0.69 -7.43 -11.17
N ALA A 56 0.89 -7.68 -12.46
CA ALA A 56 2.22 -7.94 -13.02
C ALA A 56 3.15 -6.72 -12.91
N ILE A 57 2.65 -5.51 -13.20
CA ILE A 57 3.44 -4.27 -13.14
C ILE A 57 3.84 -3.94 -11.70
N VAL A 58 2.88 -4.03 -10.78
CA VAL A 58 3.12 -3.78 -9.36
C VAL A 58 4.12 -4.79 -8.79
N GLY A 59 3.97 -6.08 -9.15
CA GLY A 59 4.93 -7.13 -8.78
C GLY A 59 6.33 -6.89 -9.34
N GLN A 60 6.45 -6.44 -10.60
CA GLN A 60 7.73 -6.09 -11.23
C GLN A 60 8.39 -4.87 -10.56
N ALA A 61 7.61 -3.95 -10.01
CA ALA A 61 8.10 -2.82 -9.23
C ALA A 61 8.56 -3.21 -7.80
N GLY A 62 8.39 -4.47 -7.39
CA GLY A 62 8.85 -5.00 -6.10
C GLY A 62 7.78 -5.06 -5.02
N ALA A 63 6.56 -4.57 -5.28
CA ALA A 63 5.46 -4.67 -4.33
C ALA A 63 4.95 -6.11 -4.24
N SER A 64 4.62 -6.51 -3.01
CA SER A 64 4.03 -7.81 -2.69
C SER A 64 2.50 -7.77 -2.76
N TYR A 65 1.89 -6.58 -2.69
CA TYR A 65 0.44 -6.41 -2.62
C TYR A 65 -0.07 -5.35 -3.59
N LEU A 66 -1.20 -5.65 -4.23
CA LEU A 66 -2.02 -4.69 -4.97
C LEU A 66 -3.45 -4.77 -4.45
N THR A 67 -4.01 -3.66 -3.98
CA THR A 67 -5.44 -3.54 -3.71
C THR A 67 -6.11 -2.68 -4.78
N LEU A 68 -7.13 -3.20 -5.46
CA LEU A 68 -8.05 -2.38 -6.25
C LEU A 68 -9.29 -2.08 -5.42
N ARG A 69 -9.62 -0.80 -5.26
CA ARG A 69 -10.73 -0.34 -4.44
C ARG A 69 -11.65 0.61 -5.21
N ALA A 70 -12.95 0.44 -5.04
CA ALA A 70 -13.92 1.39 -5.60
C ALA A 70 -13.72 2.79 -4.97
N PHE A 71 -13.84 3.84 -5.78
CA PHE A 71 -13.75 5.22 -5.29
C PHE A 71 -14.86 5.53 -4.30
N GLU A 72 -16.07 5.08 -4.64
CA GLU A 72 -17.29 5.23 -3.85
C GLU A 72 -18.26 4.09 -4.20
N PRO A 73 -19.34 3.89 -3.42
CA PRO A 73 -20.28 2.80 -3.70
C PRO A 73 -20.93 2.92 -5.08
N GLY A 74 -21.18 4.17 -5.51
CA GLY A 74 -21.94 4.49 -6.71
C GLY A 74 -23.45 4.33 -6.53
N ASP A 75 -24.19 4.61 -7.60
CA ASP A 75 -25.62 4.36 -7.66
C ASP A 75 -25.85 2.96 -8.28
N ASP A 76 -26.67 2.15 -7.59
CA ASP A 76 -27.06 0.75 -7.88
C ASP A 76 -26.27 -0.36 -7.18
N ALA A 77 -27.01 -1.33 -6.63
CA ALA A 77 -26.45 -2.53 -6.01
C ALA A 77 -25.96 -3.50 -7.09
N VAL A 78 -24.70 -3.36 -7.48
CA VAL A 78 -23.96 -4.42 -8.17
C VAL A 78 -23.29 -5.26 -7.09
N GLU A 79 -23.67 -6.54 -6.98
CA GLU A 79 -22.95 -7.47 -6.12
C GLU A 79 -21.60 -7.79 -6.76
N GLN A 80 -20.55 -7.17 -6.25
CA GLN A 80 -19.17 -7.58 -6.43
C GLN A 80 -18.69 -8.05 -5.06
N ASP A 81 -18.19 -9.28 -5.02
CA ASP A 81 -17.61 -9.84 -3.80
C ASP A 81 -16.13 -9.50 -3.69
N TRP A 82 -15.65 -9.48 -2.46
CA TRP A 82 -14.21 -9.51 -2.19
C TRP A 82 -13.59 -10.77 -2.79
N TRP A 83 -12.49 -10.62 -3.53
CA TRP A 83 -11.71 -11.76 -4.00
C TRP A 83 -10.23 -11.42 -4.18
N GLU A 84 -9.42 -12.48 -4.22
CA GLU A 84 -7.96 -12.39 -4.21
C GLU A 84 -7.35 -13.29 -5.29
N ARG A 85 -6.19 -12.90 -5.82
CA ARG A 85 -5.43 -13.70 -6.80
C ARG A 85 -3.94 -13.42 -6.72
N GLN A 86 -3.14 -14.48 -6.77
CA GLN A 86 -1.70 -14.35 -6.94
C GLN A 86 -1.34 -14.11 -8.42
N ILE A 87 -0.61 -13.04 -8.71
CA ILE A 87 -0.06 -12.71 -10.04
C ILE A 87 1.45 -12.51 -9.89
N GLY A 88 2.23 -13.51 -10.32
CA GLY A 88 3.68 -13.51 -10.08
C GLY A 88 3.99 -13.48 -8.57
N ASN A 89 4.75 -12.47 -8.13
CA ASN A 89 5.05 -12.19 -6.73
C ASN A 89 4.05 -11.24 -6.06
N CYS A 90 3.06 -10.71 -6.77
CA CYS A 90 2.07 -9.77 -6.24
C CYS A 90 0.77 -10.50 -5.87
N HIS A 91 0.34 -10.33 -4.63
CA HIS A 91 -0.98 -10.72 -4.17
C HIS A 91 -1.97 -9.59 -4.47
N VAL A 92 -2.90 -9.85 -5.39
CA VAL A 92 -3.90 -8.86 -5.81
C VAL A 92 -5.21 -9.10 -5.08
N MET A 93 -5.74 -8.05 -4.45
CA MET A 93 -6.99 -8.03 -3.70
C MET A 93 -7.96 -7.08 -4.38
N ILE A 94 -9.20 -7.51 -4.54
CA ILE A 94 -10.30 -6.69 -5.04
C ILE A 94 -11.22 -6.35 -3.88
N ASP A 95 -11.22 -5.08 -3.51
CA ASP A 95 -12.05 -4.50 -2.46
C ASP A 95 -13.20 -3.68 -3.06
N PRO A 96 -14.39 -4.27 -3.22
CA PRO A 96 -15.53 -3.55 -3.78
C PRO A 96 -16.12 -2.51 -2.81
N CYS A 97 -15.67 -2.45 -1.55
CA CYS A 97 -16.27 -1.58 -0.55
C CYS A 97 -15.92 -0.10 -0.81
N GLY A 98 -16.84 0.61 -1.45
CA GLY A 98 -16.74 2.04 -1.70
C GLY A 98 -17.02 2.94 -0.49
N ASP A 99 -17.50 2.39 0.63
CA ASP A 99 -17.75 3.13 1.87
C ASP A 99 -16.70 2.77 2.93
N GLY A 100 -15.75 3.68 3.18
CA GLY A 100 -14.68 3.44 4.13
C GLY A 100 -15.13 3.36 5.58
N ARG A 101 -16.29 3.94 5.94
CA ARG A 101 -16.84 3.87 7.30
C ARG A 101 -17.47 2.50 7.56
N ASP A 102 -18.19 1.97 6.59
CA ASP A 102 -18.74 0.62 6.67
C ASP A 102 -17.62 -0.42 6.70
N ARG A 103 -16.59 -0.25 5.86
CA ARG A 103 -15.39 -1.09 5.89
C ARG A 103 -14.69 -1.04 7.25
N PHE A 104 -14.53 0.15 7.82
CA PHE A 104 -13.95 0.32 9.16
C PHE A 104 -14.78 -0.39 10.23
N ALA A 105 -16.10 -0.18 10.24
CA ALA A 105 -16.99 -0.86 11.18
C ALA A 105 -16.95 -2.40 11.01
N ALA A 106 -16.84 -2.90 9.78
CA ALA A 106 -16.69 -4.32 9.50
C ALA A 106 -15.33 -4.88 9.99
N ALA A 107 -14.24 -4.14 9.81
CA ALA A 107 -12.93 -4.52 10.34
C ALA A 107 -12.93 -4.57 11.88
N MET A 108 -13.51 -3.58 12.54
CA MET A 108 -13.63 -3.55 14.00
C MET A 108 -14.42 -4.75 14.56
N ARG A 109 -15.43 -5.25 13.84
CA ARG A 109 -16.19 -6.45 14.23
C ARG A 109 -15.41 -7.75 14.09
N ARG A 110 -14.32 -7.76 13.32
CA ARG A 110 -13.43 -8.93 13.13
C ARG A 110 -12.33 -9.04 14.17
N LEU A 111 -12.10 -7.99 14.97
CA LEU A 111 -11.13 -8.03 16.06
C LEU A 111 -11.54 -9.06 17.11
N ASP A 112 -10.57 -9.81 17.63
CA ASP A 112 -10.78 -10.66 18.79
C ASP A 112 -11.05 -9.76 20.03
N PRO A 113 -12.17 -9.95 20.76
CA PRO A 113 -12.45 -9.19 21.97
C PRO A 113 -11.37 -9.35 23.07
N ALA A 114 -10.52 -10.37 23.00
CA ALA A 114 -9.40 -10.58 23.92
C ALA A 114 -8.18 -9.72 23.59
N ASP A 115 -8.05 -9.24 22.34
CA ASP A 115 -6.91 -8.44 21.92
C ASP A 115 -7.08 -6.96 22.28
N PRO A 116 -5.99 -6.24 22.59
CA PRO A 116 -6.05 -4.81 22.80
C PRO A 116 -6.43 -4.09 21.50
N VAL A 117 -7.39 -3.17 21.59
CA VAL A 117 -7.69 -2.26 20.49
C VAL A 117 -6.63 -1.16 20.46
N ASN A 118 -5.79 -1.18 19.43
CA ASN A 118 -4.74 -0.19 19.18
C ASN A 118 -4.55 0.01 17.66
N GLU A 119 -3.69 0.93 17.27
CA GLU A 119 -3.41 1.26 15.87
C GLU A 119 -2.99 0.03 15.05
N ALA A 120 -2.11 -0.81 15.59
CA ALA A 120 -1.61 -2.00 14.90
C ALA A 120 -2.69 -3.06 14.69
N THR A 121 -3.52 -3.35 15.71
CA THR A 121 -4.60 -4.35 15.57
C THR A 121 -5.71 -3.87 14.62
N VAL A 122 -5.98 -2.57 14.61
CA VAL A 122 -6.93 -1.96 13.67
C VAL A 122 -6.38 -1.99 12.24
N ALA A 123 -5.11 -1.63 12.03
CA ALA A 123 -4.46 -1.68 10.72
C ALA A 123 -4.42 -3.11 10.16
N GLU A 124 -4.04 -4.10 10.97
CA GLU A 124 -4.03 -5.50 10.57
C GLU A 124 -5.42 -5.95 10.10
N ALA A 125 -6.47 -5.63 10.86
CA ALA A 125 -7.83 -5.98 10.46
C ALA A 125 -8.27 -5.28 9.16
N LEU A 126 -7.92 -4.00 8.97
CA LEU A 126 -8.30 -3.21 7.81
C LEU A 126 -7.61 -3.64 6.51
N TYR A 127 -6.34 -4.04 6.59
CA TYR A 127 -5.51 -4.34 5.43
C TYR A 127 -5.40 -5.83 5.11
N ALA A 128 -5.79 -6.71 6.05
CA ALA A 128 -5.83 -8.14 5.81
C ALA A 128 -6.48 -8.47 4.46
N PRO A 129 -5.87 -9.36 3.66
CA PRO A 129 -4.73 -10.23 3.97
C PRO A 129 -3.34 -9.59 3.78
N ALA A 130 -3.24 -8.32 3.40
CA ALA A 130 -1.93 -7.65 3.37
C ALA A 130 -1.37 -7.51 4.79
N ASP A 131 -0.08 -7.80 4.94
CA ASP A 131 0.64 -7.71 6.21
C ASP A 131 1.22 -6.30 6.45
N CYS A 132 0.85 -5.34 5.61
CA CYS A 132 1.32 -3.96 5.65
C CYS A 132 0.30 -2.99 5.07
N GLU A 133 0.38 -1.75 5.55
CA GLU A 133 -0.39 -0.63 5.01
C GLU A 133 0.07 -0.29 3.57
N PRO A 134 -0.79 0.30 2.74
CA PRO A 134 -0.39 0.77 1.41
C PRO A 134 0.66 1.89 1.52
N ASP A 135 1.81 1.69 0.87
CA ASP A 135 2.84 2.71 0.77
C ASP A 135 2.43 3.81 -0.23
N LEU A 136 1.77 3.39 -1.33
CA LEU A 136 1.35 4.24 -2.43
C LEU A 136 -0.13 3.99 -2.75
N ILE A 137 -0.90 5.07 -2.79
CA ILE A 137 -2.32 5.08 -3.13
C ILE A 137 -2.52 5.96 -4.36
N LEU A 138 -2.86 5.33 -5.48
CA LEU A 138 -3.28 6.02 -6.70
C LEU A 138 -4.77 6.31 -6.59
N VAL A 139 -5.14 7.59 -6.69
CA VAL A 139 -6.53 8.03 -6.67
C VAL A 139 -6.90 8.52 -8.06
N LEU A 140 -7.80 7.82 -8.72
CA LEU A 140 -8.28 8.19 -10.04
C LEU A 140 -9.43 9.20 -9.96
N GLY A 141 -9.53 10.05 -10.97
CA GLY A 141 -10.52 11.10 -11.08
C GLY A 141 -9.96 12.48 -10.72
N GLU A 142 -10.86 13.47 -10.68
CA GLU A 142 -10.47 14.85 -10.41
C GLU A 142 -9.89 15.00 -8.99
N PRO A 143 -8.76 15.71 -8.80
CA PRO A 143 -8.11 15.88 -7.50
C PRO A 143 -8.85 16.84 -6.55
N ASN A 144 -10.14 17.11 -6.80
CA ASN A 144 -10.97 18.02 -6.03
C ASN A 144 -11.73 17.33 -4.88
N ARG A 145 -11.65 15.99 -4.79
CA ARG A 145 -12.37 15.19 -3.81
C ARG A 145 -11.54 14.01 -3.33
N LEU A 146 -11.46 13.84 -2.01
CA LEU A 146 -10.92 12.61 -1.42
C LEU A 146 -11.95 11.47 -1.55
N PRO A 147 -11.50 10.23 -1.84
CA PRO A 147 -12.41 9.09 -1.94
C PRO A 147 -13.06 8.80 -0.58
N PRO A 148 -14.40 8.70 -0.49
CA PRO A 148 -15.07 8.27 0.74
C PRO A 148 -14.70 6.84 1.17
N SER A 149 -14.15 6.04 0.25
CA SER A 149 -13.62 4.70 0.53
C SER A 149 -12.32 4.70 1.35
N LEU A 150 -11.64 5.84 1.46
CA LEU A 150 -10.44 6.03 2.26
C LEU A 150 -10.76 6.81 3.54
N VAL A 151 -10.48 6.20 4.69
CA VAL A 151 -10.69 6.82 6.01
C VAL A 151 -9.45 6.66 6.88
N TRP A 152 -8.97 5.43 7.03
CA TRP A 152 -7.78 5.12 7.83
C TRP A 152 -6.48 5.29 7.00
N GLU A 153 -6.55 4.93 5.72
CA GLU A 153 -5.43 4.93 4.78
C GLU A 153 -4.75 6.28 4.58
N LEU A 154 -5.48 7.37 4.81
CA LEU A 154 -4.99 8.73 4.60
C LEU A 154 -3.96 9.16 5.66
N ALA A 155 -3.80 8.41 6.74
CA ALA A 155 -2.87 8.75 7.82
C ALA A 155 -1.40 8.59 7.40
N TYR A 156 -1.07 7.51 6.68
CA TYR A 156 0.31 7.16 6.34
C TYR A 156 0.51 6.69 4.89
N GLY A 157 -0.49 6.68 4.02
CA GLY A 157 -0.28 6.38 2.60
C GLY A 157 0.19 7.60 1.79
N GLU A 158 1.13 7.42 0.86
CA GLU A 158 1.43 8.46 -0.14
C GLU A 158 0.34 8.51 -1.19
N LEU A 159 -0.25 9.70 -1.40
CA LEU A 159 -1.30 9.88 -2.40
C LEU A 159 -0.71 10.40 -3.72
N VAL A 160 -1.14 9.78 -4.82
CA VAL A 160 -0.94 10.27 -6.19
C VAL A 160 -2.29 10.36 -6.86
N PHE A 161 -2.73 11.59 -7.15
CA PHE A 161 -3.95 11.81 -7.93
C PHE A 161 -3.64 11.71 -9.41
N VAL A 162 -4.41 10.89 -10.11
CA VAL A 162 -4.28 10.70 -11.56
C VAL A 162 -5.59 11.16 -12.20
N PRO A 163 -5.62 12.29 -12.93
CA PRO A 163 -6.83 12.91 -13.44
C PRO A 163 -7.35 12.17 -14.69
N LEU A 164 -7.72 10.91 -14.52
CA LEU A 164 -8.30 10.02 -15.53
C LEU A 164 -9.45 9.23 -14.94
N SER A 165 -10.38 8.79 -15.77
CA SER A 165 -11.48 7.92 -15.34
C SER A 165 -11.03 6.46 -15.19
N TRP A 166 -11.85 5.63 -14.53
CA TRP A 166 -11.52 4.22 -14.35
C TRP A 166 -11.28 3.50 -15.67
N ASP A 167 -12.10 3.76 -16.70
CA ASP A 167 -11.96 3.13 -18.01
C ASP A 167 -10.65 3.51 -18.74
N GLU A 168 -10.14 4.72 -18.50
CA GLU A 168 -8.89 5.23 -19.09
C GLU A 168 -7.62 4.68 -18.41
N LEU A 169 -7.74 4.07 -17.22
CA LEU A 169 -6.59 3.52 -16.50
C LEU A 169 -5.83 2.49 -17.36
N ALA A 170 -4.53 2.70 -17.45
CA ALA A 170 -3.59 1.89 -18.20
C ALA A 170 -2.35 1.59 -17.37
N ALA A 171 -1.61 0.57 -17.78
CA ALA A 171 -0.34 0.13 -17.23
C ALA A 171 0.64 1.29 -16.95
N ASP A 172 0.87 2.12 -17.96
CA ASP A 172 1.87 3.18 -17.93
C ASP A 172 1.57 4.22 -16.85
N HIS A 173 0.29 4.52 -16.58
CA HIS A 173 -0.11 5.43 -15.51
C HIS A 173 0.31 4.92 -14.11
N VAL A 174 0.29 3.60 -13.91
CA VAL A 174 0.74 3.00 -12.64
C VAL A 174 2.26 2.99 -12.55
N VAL A 175 2.95 2.73 -13.66
CA VAL A 175 4.42 2.84 -13.74
C VAL A 175 4.87 4.26 -13.40
N ASP A 176 4.23 5.27 -13.98
CA ASP A 176 4.55 6.68 -13.75
C ASP A 176 4.33 7.06 -12.27
N ALA A 177 3.21 6.65 -11.68
CA ALA A 177 2.93 6.91 -10.26
C ALA A 177 3.96 6.25 -9.33
N ILE A 178 4.37 5.02 -9.63
CA ILE A 178 5.43 4.31 -8.88
C ILE A 178 6.78 5.02 -9.03
N ALA A 179 7.11 5.46 -10.25
CA ALA A 179 8.34 6.20 -10.50
C ALA A 179 8.36 7.55 -9.77
N ASP A 180 7.21 8.21 -9.64
CA ASP A 180 7.07 9.43 -8.87
C ASP A 180 7.14 9.19 -7.36
N PHE A 181 6.58 8.10 -6.86
CA PHE A 181 6.74 7.66 -5.47
C PHE A 181 8.22 7.46 -5.12
N ALA A 182 8.98 6.80 -5.98
CA ALA A 182 10.40 6.49 -5.75
C ALA A 182 11.32 7.72 -5.64
N LYS A 183 10.84 8.92 -6.05
CA LYS A 183 11.55 10.20 -5.94
C LYS A 183 11.28 10.92 -4.62
N ARG A 184 10.28 10.54 -3.84
CA ARG A 184 9.89 11.23 -2.60
C ARG A 184 10.68 10.70 -1.40
N GLU A 185 11.21 11.59 -0.58
CA GLU A 185 11.75 11.25 0.74
C GLU A 185 10.63 11.30 1.78
N ARG A 186 10.31 10.17 2.39
CA ARG A 186 9.27 10.10 3.42
C ARG A 186 9.83 10.47 4.78
N ARG A 187 9.24 11.50 5.38
CA ARG A 187 9.54 11.94 6.75
C ARG A 187 8.32 11.65 7.60
N PHE A 188 8.30 10.51 8.29
CA PHE A 188 7.19 10.08 9.15
C PHE A 188 7.09 10.92 10.44
N GLY A 189 6.96 12.25 10.31
CA GLY A 189 6.94 13.18 11.43
C GLY A 189 8.28 13.34 12.17
N GLY A 190 9.36 12.71 11.70
CA GLY A 190 10.71 12.96 12.21
C GLY A 190 11.23 14.31 11.73
N LEU A 191 11.67 15.16 12.66
CA LEU A 191 12.46 16.34 12.32
C LEU A 191 13.84 15.86 11.89
N ASP A 192 14.35 16.35 10.75
CA ASP A 192 15.75 16.17 10.41
C ASP A 192 16.58 16.75 11.56
N GLU A 193 17.43 15.94 12.20
CA GLU A 193 18.47 16.44 13.10
C GLU A 193 19.53 17.17 12.27
N THR A 194 19.18 18.33 11.71
CA THR A 194 20.16 19.22 11.08
C THR A 194 19.66 20.65 11.04
N ASP A 195 19.51 21.30 12.21
CA ASP A 195 19.82 22.73 12.32
C ASP A 195 20.10 23.18 13.76
N GLU A 196 21.24 22.75 14.32
CA GLU A 196 21.92 23.51 15.39
C GLU A 196 23.35 23.84 14.95
N SER A 197 23.46 24.61 13.86
CA SER A 197 24.63 25.48 13.67
C SER A 197 24.18 26.91 13.35
N ILE A 198 23.54 27.57 14.30
CA ILE A 198 23.43 29.03 14.29
C ILE A 198 23.72 29.56 15.70
N GLY A 199 24.89 30.21 15.84
CA GLY A 199 25.13 31.27 16.83
C GLY A 199 26.04 30.92 17.99
#